data_AF-A0A7S0M111-F1
#
_entry.id   AF-A0A7S0M111-F1
#
_cell.length_a   1.000
_cell.length_b   1.000
_cell.length_c   1.000
_cell.angle_alpha   90.00
_cell.angle_beta   90.00
_cell.angle_gamma   90.00
#
_symmetry.space_group_name_H-M   'P 1'
#
loop_
_entity.id
_entity.type
_entity.pdbx_description
1 polymer ?
#
loop_
_entity_poly.entity_id
_entity_poly.type
_entity_poly.pdbx_seq_one_letter_code
_entity_poly.pdbx_strand_id
1 'polypeptide(L)'
;GEAQPHELSDGCTVEIFGLVSAAQHNGCKGVLLRFESEKGRWAVKLASDGEVLGVKPANLKFVEGPREEDPDDEEDDEERFVRAKRKFDQIRVKYRLQDDRVSGEIADLLTGRHGGGSISAEQFATRYGMTGKDAKAFLQFIQMAMAFKTQTMDPHNELAAKLREDLSSP
;
A
#
# COMPACT_ATOMS: atom_id res chain seq x y z
N GLY A 1 18.99 22.55 1.69
CA GLY A 1 19.02 22.11 3.09
C GLY A 1 19.54 20.70 3.09
N GLU A 2 20.58 20.43 3.87
CA GLU A 2 21.06 19.09 4.17
C GLU A 2 19.97 18.35 4.98
N ALA A 3 19.75 17.07 4.73
CA ALA A 3 18.83 16.28 5.55
C ALA A 3 19.45 15.99 6.91
N GLN A 4 18.67 16.12 7.98
CA GLN A 4 19.14 15.72 9.30
C GLN A 4 19.07 14.19 9.44
N PRO A 5 19.99 13.53 10.18
CA PRO A 5 20.02 12.06 10.28
C PRO A 5 18.71 11.43 10.79
N HIS A 6 17.88 12.18 11.53
CA HIS A 6 16.60 11.72 12.06
C HIS A 6 15.45 11.76 11.04
N GLU A 7 15.66 12.33 9.85
CA GLU A 7 14.67 12.43 8.78
C GLU A 7 14.80 11.29 7.75
N LEU A 8 15.86 10.48 7.84
CA LEU A 8 16.13 9.41 6.90
C LEU A 8 15.78 8.04 7.50
N SER A 9 14.90 7.31 6.83
CA SER A 9 14.60 5.90 7.09
C SER A 9 14.60 5.11 5.77
N ASP A 10 14.54 3.78 5.87
CA ASP A 10 14.26 2.94 4.71
C ASP A 10 12.97 3.38 3.99
N GLY A 11 12.95 3.20 2.66
CA GLY A 11 11.87 3.62 1.77
C GLY A 11 11.89 5.11 1.39
N CYS A 12 12.59 5.99 2.14
CA CYS A 12 12.62 7.41 1.79
C CYS A 12 13.20 7.64 0.39
N THR A 13 12.59 8.55 -0.36
CA THR A 13 13.18 9.06 -1.61
C THR A 13 14.13 10.21 -1.27
N VAL A 14 15.33 10.14 -1.84
CA VAL A 14 16.40 11.12 -1.63
C VAL A 14 16.98 11.59 -2.97
N GLU A 15 17.59 12.77 -2.95
CA GLU A 15 18.43 13.29 -4.03
C GLU A 15 19.89 13.31 -3.55
N ILE A 16 20.80 12.77 -4.36
CA ILE A 16 22.23 12.74 -4.07
C ILE A 16 22.84 14.10 -4.42
N PHE A 17 23.69 14.63 -3.55
CA PHE A 17 24.44 15.85 -3.83
C PHE A 17 25.82 15.84 -3.15
N GLY A 18 26.69 16.77 -3.53
CA GLY A 18 27.96 16.99 -2.82
C GLY A 18 29.00 15.87 -2.98
N LEU A 19 28.79 14.88 -3.85
CA LEU A 19 29.80 13.88 -4.14
C LEU A 19 30.95 14.50 -4.94
N VAL A 20 32.18 14.27 -4.45
CA VAL A 20 33.41 14.71 -5.11
C VAL A 20 33.99 13.60 -5.99
N SER A 21 34.07 12.38 -5.47
CA SER A 21 34.67 11.23 -6.18
C SER A 21 33.74 10.61 -7.23
N ALA A 22 32.44 10.87 -7.14
CA ALA A 22 31.41 10.29 -7.99
C ALA A 22 30.37 11.36 -8.35
N ALA A 23 30.85 12.51 -8.81
CA ALA A 23 30.05 13.70 -9.06
C ALA A 23 28.96 13.51 -10.11
N GLN A 24 29.08 12.49 -10.98
CA GLN A 24 28.08 12.14 -11.98
C GLN A 24 26.72 11.74 -11.38
N HIS A 25 26.67 11.31 -10.11
CA HIS A 25 25.41 10.97 -9.44
C HIS A 25 24.79 12.16 -8.70
N ASN A 26 25.42 13.33 -8.68
CA ASN A 26 24.82 14.53 -8.09
C ASN A 26 23.59 14.95 -8.92
N GLY A 27 22.47 15.20 -8.23
CA GLY A 27 21.16 15.47 -8.83
C GLY A 27 20.34 14.21 -9.13
N CYS A 28 20.93 13.01 -9.04
CA CYS A 28 20.18 11.76 -9.20
C CYS A 28 19.29 11.50 -7.97
N LYS A 29 18.10 10.95 -8.22
CA LYS A 29 17.18 10.49 -7.18
C LYS A 29 17.32 8.99 -6.96
N GLY A 30 17.04 8.56 -5.74
CA GLY A 30 16.99 7.14 -5.38
C GLY A 30 16.21 6.88 -4.10
N VAL A 31 16.01 5.61 -3.81
CA VAL A 31 15.30 5.14 -2.61
C VAL A 31 16.32 4.58 -1.60
N LEU A 32 16.13 4.92 -0.33
CA LEU A 32 16.93 4.36 0.76
C LEU A 32 16.51 2.91 1.03
N LEU A 33 17.43 1.96 0.86
CA LEU A 33 17.15 0.55 1.15
C LEU A 33 17.39 0.21 2.62
N ARG A 34 18.59 0.55 3.12
CA ARG A 34 19.03 0.28 4.49
C ARG A 34 20.22 1.15 4.87
N PHE A 35 20.39 1.39 6.17
CA PHE A 35 21.58 2.04 6.70
C PHE A 35 22.66 0.99 7.04
N GLU A 36 23.81 1.08 6.38
CA GLU A 36 24.99 0.26 6.66
C GLU A 36 25.78 0.92 7.80
N SER A 37 25.37 0.64 9.04
CA SER A 37 25.92 1.26 10.26
C SER A 37 27.44 1.12 10.37
N GLU A 38 27.99 -0.02 9.96
CA GLU A 38 29.43 -0.30 9.93
C GLU A 38 30.22 0.70 9.07
N LYS A 39 29.61 1.20 8.00
CA LYS A 39 30.25 2.13 7.04
C LYS A 39 29.76 3.57 7.21
N GLY A 40 28.73 3.79 8.03
CA GLY A 40 28.07 5.09 8.20
C GLY A 40 27.43 5.61 6.90
N ARG A 41 26.89 4.71 6.07
CA ARG A 41 26.36 5.02 4.74
C ARG A 41 24.99 4.39 4.51
N TRP A 42 24.15 5.07 3.76
CA TRP A 42 22.92 4.49 3.22
C TRP A 42 23.21 3.75 1.92
N ALA A 43 22.61 2.57 1.77
CA ALA A 43 22.46 1.92 0.47
C ALA A 43 21.30 2.60 -0.27
N VAL A 44 21.62 3.29 -1.36
CA VAL A 44 20.66 4.07 -2.16
C VAL A 44 20.48 3.39 -3.51
N LYS A 45 19.28 2.92 -3.82
CA LYS A 45 18.94 2.39 -5.15
C LYS A 45 18.58 3.55 -6.07
N LEU A 46 19.37 3.78 -7.12
CA LEU A 46 19.14 4.86 -8.08
C LEU A 46 17.88 4.58 -8.90
N ALA A 47 17.07 5.62 -9.12
CA ALA A 47 15.87 5.53 -9.93
C ALA A 47 16.17 5.43 -11.44
N SER A 48 17.39 5.76 -11.87
CA SER A 48 17.80 5.75 -13.28
C SER A 48 17.99 4.35 -13.85
N ASP A 49 18.69 3.49 -13.11
CA ASP A 49 19.21 2.20 -13.58
C ASP A 49 19.16 1.11 -12.50
N GLY A 50 18.68 1.43 -11.29
CA GLY A 50 18.61 0.49 -10.18
C GLY A 50 19.95 0.21 -9.51
N GLU A 51 21.04 0.88 -9.89
CA GLU A 51 22.35 0.73 -9.24
C GLU A 51 22.24 1.10 -7.75
N VAL A 52 22.95 0.36 -6.88
CA VAL A 52 22.96 0.61 -5.44
C VAL A 52 24.27 1.26 -5.02
N LEU A 53 24.19 2.49 -4.50
CA LEU A 53 25.35 3.28 -4.06
C LEU A 53 25.40 3.43 -2.54
N GLY A 54 26.61 3.40 -1.98
CA GLY A 54 26.87 3.69 -0.57
C GLY A 54 27.11 5.18 -0.32
N VAL A 55 26.07 5.92 0.09
CA VAL A 55 26.09 7.38 0.21
C VAL A 55 26.06 7.81 1.67
N LYS A 56 26.90 8.79 2.06
CA LYS A 56 26.86 9.36 3.41
C LYS A 56 25.58 10.18 3.59
N PRO A 57 24.96 10.21 4.79
CA PRO A 57 23.79 11.05 5.06
C PRO A 57 23.98 12.53 4.67
N ALA A 58 25.18 13.09 4.90
CA ALA A 58 25.51 14.47 4.54
C ALA A 58 25.45 14.78 3.03
N ASN A 59 25.43 13.75 2.17
CA ASN A 59 25.34 13.86 0.72
C ASN A 59 23.94 13.47 0.20
N LEU A 60 22.94 13.42 1.10
CA LEU A 60 21.57 13.06 0.80
C LEU A 60 20.63 14.18 1.21
N LYS A 61 19.77 14.57 0.28
CA LYS A 61 18.70 15.52 0.51
C LYS A 61 17.39 14.74 0.50
N PHE A 62 16.65 14.82 1.59
CA PHE A 62 15.31 14.25 1.69
C PHE A 62 14.40 14.87 0.63
N VAL A 63 13.65 14.02 -0.08
CA VAL A 63 12.67 14.44 -1.09
C VAL A 63 11.27 14.07 -0.63
N GLU A 64 11.07 12.80 -0.29
CA GLU A 64 9.78 12.24 0.10
C GLU A 64 10.03 11.16 1.17
N GLY A 65 9.06 10.97 2.06
CA GLY A 65 9.10 9.90 3.05
C GLY A 65 9.13 8.52 2.39
N PRO A 66 9.14 7.45 3.19
CA PRO A 66 8.81 6.14 2.64
C PRO A 66 7.52 6.30 1.88
N ARG A 67 7.55 6.06 0.57
CA ARG A 67 6.31 5.61 -0.04
C ARG A 67 5.96 4.38 0.77
N GLU A 68 4.72 4.30 1.25
CA GLU A 68 4.14 3.00 1.52
C GLU A 68 4.17 2.31 0.14
N GLU A 69 5.33 1.79 -0.29
CA GLU A 69 5.42 0.77 -1.31
C GLU A 69 4.51 -0.29 -0.73
N ASP A 70 3.32 -0.40 -1.33
CA ASP A 70 2.39 -1.44 -0.94
C ASP A 70 3.23 -2.73 -1.00
N PRO A 71 3.43 -3.46 0.10
CA PRO A 71 4.23 -4.69 0.12
C PRO A 71 3.76 -5.75 -0.91
N ASP A 72 2.66 -5.44 -1.58
CA ASP A 72 1.98 -6.09 -2.69
C ASP A 72 2.78 -6.23 -3.99
N ASP A 73 3.92 -5.55 -4.22
CA ASP A 73 4.64 -5.64 -5.51
C ASP A 73 5.42 -6.97 -5.69
N GLU A 74 5.59 -7.78 -4.63
CA GLU A 74 6.19 -9.13 -4.69
C GLU A 74 5.35 -10.22 -3.98
N GLU A 75 4.16 -9.91 -3.45
CA GLU A 75 3.28 -10.92 -2.81
C GLU A 75 2.47 -11.68 -3.90
N ASP A 76 2.34 -13.01 -3.77
CA ASP A 76 1.40 -13.80 -4.57
C ASP A 76 -0.02 -13.22 -4.38
N ASP A 77 -0.80 -13.13 -5.46
CA ASP A 77 -2.17 -12.59 -5.47
C ASP A 77 -3.05 -13.22 -4.37
N GLU A 78 -2.79 -14.48 -4.01
CA GLU A 78 -3.47 -15.20 -2.93
C GLU A 78 -3.15 -14.66 -1.53
N GLU A 79 -1.87 -14.46 -1.20
CA GLU A 79 -1.46 -13.94 0.11
C GLU A 79 -1.99 -12.51 0.33
N ARG A 80 -1.92 -11.71 -0.73
CA ARG A 80 -2.48 -10.37 -0.77
C ARG A 80 -3.98 -10.36 -0.49
N PHE A 81 -4.74 -11.26 -1.12
CA PHE A 81 -6.18 -11.40 -0.90
C PHE A 81 -6.50 -11.81 0.54
N VAL A 82 -5.77 -12.79 1.09
CA VAL A 82 -5.95 -13.26 2.47
C VAL A 82 -5.68 -12.14 3.48
N ARG A 83 -4.62 -11.36 3.28
CA ARG A 83 -4.30 -10.21 4.13
C ARG A 83 -5.36 -9.12 4.05
N ALA A 84 -5.77 -8.76 2.84
CA ALA A 84 -6.83 -7.78 2.60
C ALA A 84 -8.15 -8.23 3.25
N LYS A 85 -8.49 -9.53 3.17
CA LYS A 85 -9.66 -10.12 3.84
C LYS A 85 -9.61 -9.98 5.35
N ARG A 86 -8.48 -10.34 5.98
CA ARG A 86 -8.31 -10.20 7.44
C ARG A 86 -8.47 -8.74 7.88
N LYS A 87 -7.91 -7.81 7.11
CA LYS A 87 -8.00 -6.38 7.40
C LYS A 87 -9.44 -5.86 7.23
N PHE A 88 -10.12 -6.29 6.17
CA PHE A 88 -11.53 -5.99 5.93
C PHE A 88 -12.42 -6.48 7.08
N ASP A 89 -12.25 -7.73 7.53
CA ASP A 89 -13.01 -8.28 8.66
C ASP A 89 -12.77 -7.50 9.96
N GLN A 90 -11.50 -7.16 10.23
CA GLN A 90 -11.15 -6.33 11.39
C GLN A 90 -11.85 -4.96 11.33
N ILE A 91 -11.89 -4.31 10.16
CA ILE A 91 -12.55 -3.02 9.97
C ILE A 91 -14.06 -3.15 10.16
N ARG A 92 -14.69 -4.20 9.60
CA ARG A 92 -16.13 -4.47 9.80
C ARG A 92 -16.47 -4.50 11.28
N VAL A 93 -15.75 -5.32 12.04
CA VAL A 93 -15.97 -5.47 13.49
C VAL A 93 -15.69 -4.16 14.23
N LYS A 94 -14.55 -3.51 13.95
CA LYS A 94 -14.11 -2.28 14.61
C LYS A 94 -15.11 -1.13 14.47
N TYR A 95 -15.69 -0.98 13.28
CA TYR A 95 -16.62 0.10 12.95
C TYR A 95 -18.09 -0.33 12.94
N ARG A 96 -18.38 -1.56 13.36
CA ARG A 96 -19.74 -2.13 13.41
C ARG A 96 -20.47 -2.08 12.07
N LEU A 97 -19.75 -2.32 10.98
CA LEU A 97 -20.31 -2.29 9.63
C LEU A 97 -21.19 -3.51 9.32
N GLN A 98 -21.29 -4.47 10.25
CA GLN A 98 -22.13 -5.67 10.14
C GLN A 98 -23.61 -5.45 10.52
N ASP A 99 -24.01 -4.24 10.91
CA ASP A 99 -25.43 -3.92 11.11
C ASP A 99 -26.18 -4.03 9.77
N ASP A 100 -27.35 -4.70 9.76
CA ASP A 100 -28.13 -4.96 8.53
C ASP A 100 -28.46 -3.67 7.76
N ARG A 101 -28.73 -2.57 8.49
CA ARG A 101 -28.99 -1.26 7.88
C ARG A 101 -27.74 -0.68 7.24
N VAL A 102 -26.59 -0.82 7.90
CA VAL A 102 -25.30 -0.32 7.42
C VAL A 102 -24.82 -1.11 6.20
N SER A 103 -25.03 -2.44 6.19
CA SER A 103 -24.64 -3.31 5.08
C SER A 103 -25.40 -2.99 3.79
N GLY A 104 -26.71 -2.71 3.90
CA GLY A 104 -27.53 -2.26 2.77
C GLY A 104 -27.07 -0.92 2.21
N GLU A 105 -26.79 0.06 3.08
CA GLU A 105 -26.26 1.38 2.65
C GLU A 105 -24.90 1.25 1.95
N ILE A 106 -23.99 0.43 2.48
CA ILE A 106 -22.68 0.18 1.86
C ILE A 106 -22.86 -0.46 0.48
N ALA A 107 -23.75 -1.45 0.35
CA ALA A 107 -24.02 -2.09 -0.94
C ALA A 107 -24.54 -1.08 -1.97
N ASP A 108 -25.54 -0.26 -1.61
CA ASP A 108 -26.11 0.75 -2.49
C ASP A 108 -25.07 1.81 -2.92
N LEU A 109 -24.19 2.22 -2.00
CA LEU A 109 -23.09 3.16 -2.28
C LEU A 109 -22.05 2.58 -3.25
N LEU A 110 -21.81 1.28 -3.20
CA LEU A 110 -20.81 0.61 -4.03
C LEU A 110 -21.36 0.20 -5.40
N THR A 111 -22.63 -0.19 -5.49
CA THR A 111 -23.25 -0.68 -6.74
C THR A 111 -24.00 0.41 -7.52
N GLY A 112 -24.21 1.59 -6.93
CA GLY A 112 -24.66 2.79 -7.62
C GLY A 112 -26.05 2.69 -8.25
N ARG A 113 -27.12 2.92 -7.48
CA ARG A 113 -28.48 3.13 -8.04
C ARG A 113 -28.64 4.48 -8.76
N HIS A 114 -27.63 5.35 -8.76
CA HIS A 114 -27.60 6.60 -9.53
C HIS A 114 -26.23 6.85 -10.19
N GLY A 115 -25.87 6.00 -11.16
CA GLY A 115 -24.94 6.32 -12.26
C GLY A 115 -23.70 7.13 -11.90
N GLY A 116 -22.68 6.47 -11.36
CA GLY A 116 -21.36 7.08 -11.17
C GLY A 116 -20.67 6.49 -9.94
N GLY A 117 -19.69 5.63 -10.16
CA GLY A 117 -19.03 4.87 -9.11
C GLY A 117 -18.31 5.72 -8.06
N SER A 118 -18.01 5.02 -6.98
CA SER A 118 -16.82 5.22 -6.14
C SER A 118 -16.87 6.42 -5.21
N ILE A 119 -17.57 6.23 -4.09
CA ILE A 119 -17.25 6.96 -2.85
C ILE A 119 -15.73 6.90 -2.61
N SER A 120 -15.09 8.05 -2.42
CA SER A 120 -13.64 8.09 -2.14
C SER A 120 -13.36 7.53 -0.74
N ALA A 121 -12.11 7.10 -0.49
CA ALA A 121 -11.71 6.66 0.85
C ALA A 121 -11.95 7.75 1.91
N GLU A 122 -11.76 9.03 1.56
CA GLU A 122 -12.02 10.15 2.46
C GLU A 122 -13.51 10.33 2.76
N GLN A 123 -14.36 10.23 1.74
CA GLN A 123 -15.81 10.32 1.91
C GLN A 123 -16.35 9.13 2.72
N PHE A 124 -15.83 7.93 2.46
CA PHE A 124 -16.17 6.72 3.22
C PHE A 124 -15.70 6.84 4.68
N ALA A 125 -14.48 7.32 4.90
CA ALA A 125 -13.94 7.59 6.23
C ALA A 125 -14.82 8.56 7.03
N THR A 126 -15.22 9.67 6.40
CA THR A 126 -16.10 10.67 7.01
C THR A 126 -17.46 10.09 7.36
N ARG A 127 -18.07 9.32 6.44
CA ARG A 127 -19.43 8.77 6.62
C ARG A 127 -19.51 7.76 7.77
N TYR A 128 -18.49 6.94 7.93
CA TYR A 128 -18.49 5.85 8.92
C TYR A 128 -17.60 6.13 10.14
N GLY A 129 -17.08 7.35 10.29
CA GLY A 129 -16.24 7.74 11.43
C GLY A 129 -14.95 6.91 11.55
N MET A 130 -14.35 6.53 10.42
CA MET A 130 -13.12 5.73 10.38
C MET A 130 -11.91 6.51 9.89
N THR A 131 -10.71 5.94 10.05
CA THR A 131 -9.50 6.58 9.54
C THR A 131 -9.45 6.47 8.01
N GLY A 132 -8.78 7.42 7.34
CA GLY A 132 -8.56 7.32 5.89
C GLY A 132 -7.82 6.03 5.48
N LYS A 133 -6.89 5.56 6.32
CA LYS A 133 -6.17 4.29 6.11
C LYS A 133 -7.12 3.08 6.16
N ASP A 134 -7.99 3.00 7.16
CA ASP A 134 -8.97 1.91 7.28
C ASP A 134 -10.00 1.97 6.13
N ALA A 135 -10.46 3.16 5.74
CA ALA A 135 -11.37 3.31 4.60
C ALA A 135 -10.74 2.87 3.28
N LYS A 136 -9.47 3.23 3.02
CA LYS A 136 -8.72 2.77 1.84
C LYS A 136 -8.64 1.25 1.80
N ALA A 137 -8.21 0.63 2.90
CA ALA A 137 -8.09 -0.83 3.00
C ALA A 137 -9.45 -1.56 2.79
N PHE A 138 -10.53 -1.00 3.34
CA PHE A 138 -11.87 -1.56 3.18
C PHE A 138 -12.35 -1.56 1.72
N LEU A 139 -12.23 -0.41 1.04
CA LEU A 139 -12.64 -0.26 -0.35
C LEU A 139 -11.75 -1.07 -1.30
N GLN A 140 -10.43 -1.14 -1.02
CA GLN A 140 -9.48 -1.94 -1.79
C GLN A 140 -9.83 -3.43 -1.75
N PHE A 141 -10.19 -3.98 -0.57
CA PHE A 141 -10.66 -5.36 -0.49
C PHE A 141 -11.92 -5.60 -1.34
N ILE A 142 -12.89 -4.67 -1.34
CA ILE A 142 -14.10 -4.80 -2.16
C ILE A 142 -13.75 -4.81 -3.66
N GLN A 143 -12.84 -3.94 -4.10
CA GLN A 143 -12.37 -3.92 -5.48
C GLN A 143 -11.68 -5.24 -5.86
N MET A 144 -10.80 -5.75 -4.99
CA MET A 144 -10.15 -7.04 -5.17
C MET A 144 -11.17 -8.18 -5.23
N ALA A 145 -12.16 -8.19 -4.33
CA ALA A 145 -13.21 -9.22 -4.30
C ALA A 145 -14.10 -9.17 -5.55
N MET A 146 -14.39 -7.99 -6.11
CA MET A 146 -15.12 -7.87 -7.37
C MET A 146 -14.30 -8.36 -8.57
N ALA A 147 -13.01 -8.00 -8.63
CA ALA A 147 -12.09 -8.52 -9.66
C ALA A 147 -11.94 -10.05 -9.56
N PHE A 148 -11.75 -10.57 -8.35
CA PHE A 148 -11.68 -12.00 -8.05
C PHE A 148 -12.99 -12.72 -8.39
N LYS A 149 -14.16 -12.11 -8.12
CA LYS A 149 -15.46 -12.68 -8.51
C LYS A 149 -15.58 -12.85 -10.03
N THR A 150 -14.94 -11.98 -10.81
CA THR A 150 -14.91 -12.06 -12.28
C THR A 150 -14.01 -13.21 -12.75
N GLN A 151 -12.94 -13.52 -12.01
CA GLN A 151 -11.99 -14.61 -12.28
C GLN A 151 -12.45 -15.98 -11.70
N THR A 152 -13.28 -15.98 -10.66
CA THR A 152 -13.86 -17.18 -10.01
C THR A 152 -15.18 -17.66 -10.63
N MET A 153 -15.68 -16.97 -11.66
CA MET A 153 -16.67 -17.54 -12.58
C MET A 153 -16.03 -18.48 -13.61
N ASP A 154 -14.70 -18.64 -13.58
CA ASP A 154 -14.03 -19.77 -14.20
C ASP A 154 -14.40 -21.05 -13.43
N PRO A 155 -15.13 -22.01 -14.04
CA PRO A 155 -15.53 -23.25 -13.38
C PRO A 155 -14.37 -24.16 -12.99
N HIS A 156 -13.13 -23.84 -13.40
CA HIS A 156 -11.92 -24.60 -13.05
C HIS A 156 -11.10 -23.99 -11.91
N ASN A 157 -11.56 -22.90 -11.29
CA ASN A 157 -10.82 -22.27 -10.19
C ASN A 157 -11.06 -22.98 -8.84
N GLU A 158 -10.16 -23.91 -8.47
CA GLU A 158 -10.24 -24.71 -7.23
C GLU A 158 -10.17 -23.85 -5.95
N LEU A 159 -9.49 -22.69 -6.00
CA LEU A 159 -9.38 -21.77 -4.87
C LEU A 159 -10.72 -21.07 -4.60
N ALA A 160 -11.48 -20.76 -5.65
CA ALA A 160 -12.84 -20.23 -5.54
C ALA A 160 -13.79 -21.19 -4.81
N ALA A 161 -13.61 -22.50 -5.02
CA ALA A 161 -14.44 -23.52 -4.40
C ALA A 161 -14.19 -23.59 -2.90
N LYS A 162 -12.92 -23.61 -2.46
CA LYS A 162 -12.55 -23.62 -1.03
C LYS A 162 -13.02 -22.37 -0.29
N LEU A 163 -12.81 -21.18 -0.87
CA LEU A 163 -13.26 -19.92 -0.25
C LEU A 163 -14.78 -19.80 -0.15
N ARG A 164 -15.54 -20.37 -1.10
CA ARG A 164 -17.02 -20.44 -1.00
C ARG A 164 -17.46 -21.34 0.14
N GLU A 165 -16.75 -22.44 0.39
CA GLU A 165 -17.02 -23.36 1.49
C GLU A 165 -16.70 -22.72 2.85
N ASP A 166 -15.56 -22.02 2.96
CA ASP A 166 -15.15 -21.33 4.18
C ASP A 166 -16.05 -20.11 4.51
N LEU A 167 -16.51 -19.37 3.50
CA LEU A 167 -17.40 -18.22 3.67
C LEU A 167 -18.88 -18.61 3.85
N SER A 168 -19.25 -19.85 3.53
CA SER A 168 -20.60 -20.39 3.75
C SER A 168 -20.73 -21.11 5.10
N SER A 169 -19.64 -21.27 5.85
CA SER A 169 -19.69 -21.84 7.20
C SER A 169 -20.09 -20.75 8.23
N PRO A 170 -21.05 -21.04 9.12
CA PRO A 170 -21.62 -20.07 10.06
C PRO A 170 -20.64 -19.63 11.16
#